data_AF-X1J944-F1
#
_entry.id   AF-X1J944-F1
#
_cell.length_a   1.000
_cell.length_b   1.000
_cell.length_c   1.000
_cell.angle_alpha   90.00
_cell.angle_beta   90.00
_cell.angle_gamma   90.00
#
_symmetry.space_group_name_H-M   'P 1'
#
loop_
_entity.id
_entity.type
_entity.pdbx_description
1 polymer ?
#
loop_
_entity_poly.entity_id
_entity_poly.type
_entity_poly.pdbx_seq_one_letter_code
_entity_poly.pdbx_strand_id
1 'polypeptide(L)'
;ERVPYRWNEASDIEVHIVVALAEAEDTGDRFKFQVSWEHCDAQEAGAIVPLTSNDVEVETVVEAGKTAQYSLYELHFILDYDIDGAGQGVHGGQLFAMRLRRIAAAAPQVTYKIIVLDVTTHYQRNKLGRSIAEEE
;
A
#
# COMPACT_ATOMS: atom_id res chain seq x y z
N GLU A 1 4.48 8.39 -5.15
CA GLU A 1 3.84 9.62 -4.62
C GLU A 1 4.86 10.35 -3.73
N ARG A 2 4.70 11.65 -3.44
CA ARG A 2 5.55 12.29 -2.43
C ARG A 2 4.94 12.16 -1.05
N VAL A 3 5.75 11.82 -0.06
CA VAL A 3 5.36 11.81 1.34
C VAL A 3 5.02 13.24 1.77
N PRO A 4 3.86 13.50 2.38
CA PRO A 4 3.50 14.85 2.81
C PRO A 4 4.52 15.40 3.81
N TYR A 5 5.06 16.60 3.57
CA TYR A 5 5.95 17.31 4.52
C TYR A 5 5.34 17.52 5.92
N ARG A 6 4.01 17.38 6.06
CA ARG A 6 3.30 17.54 7.32
C ARG A 6 3.08 16.24 8.10
N TRP A 7 3.52 15.11 7.55
CA TRP A 7 3.46 13.82 8.22
C TRP A 7 4.34 13.84 9.48
N ASN A 8 3.98 13.01 10.46
CA ASN A 8 4.63 12.98 11.78
C ASN A 8 5.97 12.25 11.79
N GLU A 9 6.32 11.51 10.73
CA GLU A 9 7.57 10.72 10.61
C GLU A 9 7.76 9.71 11.75
N ALA A 10 6.65 9.22 12.31
CA ALA A 10 6.63 8.31 13.44
C ALA A 10 5.48 7.29 13.41
N SER A 11 4.47 7.50 12.56
CA SER A 11 3.40 6.52 12.37
C SER A 11 3.60 5.77 11.07
N ASP A 12 3.24 4.48 11.08
CA ASP A 12 3.13 3.68 9.87
C ASP A 12 2.29 4.37 8.78
N ILE A 13 2.61 4.02 7.54
CA ILE A 13 1.93 4.52 6.35
C ILE A 13 0.82 3.54 6.02
N GLU A 14 -0.41 4.04 5.93
CA GLU A 14 -1.57 3.23 5.60
C GLU A 14 -1.82 3.31 4.08
N VAL A 15 -1.94 2.16 3.42
CA VAL A 15 -2.28 2.10 1.98
C VAL A 15 -3.60 1.37 1.81
N HIS A 16 -4.56 2.08 1.23
CA HIS A 16 -5.90 1.58 0.95
C HIS A 16 -6.04 1.35 -0.55
N ILE A 17 -6.47 0.15 -0.92
CA ILE A 17 -6.65 -0.24 -2.32
C ILE A 17 -8.06 -0.75 -2.50
N VAL A 18 -8.83 -0.04 -3.33
CA VAL A 18 -10.18 -0.48 -3.70
C VAL A 18 -10.09 -1.35 -4.94
N VAL A 19 -10.61 -2.56 -4.82
CA VAL A 19 -10.67 -3.53 -5.90
C VAL A 19 -12.09 -4.01 -6.15
N ALA A 20 -12.31 -4.56 -7.33
CA ALA A 20 -13.57 -5.17 -7.72
C ALA A 20 -13.36 -6.53 -8.41
N LEU A 21 -14.28 -7.45 -8.21
CA LEU A 21 -14.30 -8.69 -8.98
C LEU A 21 -14.62 -8.39 -10.45
N ALA A 22 -13.84 -8.94 -11.38
CA ALA A 22 -14.11 -8.77 -12.81
C ALA A 22 -15.29 -9.60 -13.30
N GLU A 23 -15.64 -10.67 -12.58
CA GLU A 23 -16.71 -11.64 -12.88
C GLU A 23 -17.31 -12.11 -11.55
N ALA A 24 -18.35 -12.94 -11.61
CA ALA A 24 -18.85 -13.61 -10.42
C ALA A 24 -17.86 -14.69 -9.93
N GLU A 25 -17.73 -14.83 -8.61
CA GLU A 25 -16.87 -15.82 -7.93
C GLU A 25 -17.65 -16.57 -6.84
N ASP A 26 -17.14 -17.70 -6.37
CA ASP A 26 -17.80 -18.46 -5.33
C ASP A 26 -17.49 -17.89 -3.95
N THR A 27 -18.47 -17.97 -3.04
CA THR A 27 -18.24 -17.61 -1.63
C THR A 27 -17.18 -18.52 -1.03
N GLY A 28 -16.18 -17.93 -0.39
CA GLY A 28 -15.04 -18.65 0.17
C GLY A 28 -13.81 -18.68 -0.74
N ASP A 29 -13.93 -18.27 -2.01
CA ASP A 29 -12.78 -18.04 -2.87
C ASP A 29 -11.91 -16.92 -2.32
N ARG A 30 -10.60 -17.04 -2.48
CA ARG A 30 -9.63 -16.13 -1.90
C ARG A 30 -8.80 -15.45 -2.95
N PHE A 31 -8.37 -14.23 -2.63
CA PHE A 31 -7.40 -13.51 -3.42
C PHE A 31 -6.44 -12.77 -2.50
N LYS A 32 -5.20 -12.63 -2.97
CA LYS A 32 -4.11 -12.07 -2.17
C LYS A 32 -3.32 -11.07 -3.00
N PHE A 33 -3.01 -9.94 -2.39
CA PHE A 33 -2.18 -8.90 -2.98
C PHE A 33 -0.95 -8.66 -2.12
N GLN A 34 0.12 -8.25 -2.79
CA GLN A 34 1.37 -7.83 -2.20
C GLN A 34 1.68 -6.40 -2.65
N VAL A 35 1.96 -5.53 -1.70
CA VAL A 35 2.58 -4.23 -1.92
C VAL A 35 4.06 -4.38 -1.64
N SER A 36 4.88 -4.15 -2.68
CA SER A 36 6.32 -3.95 -2.54
C SER A 36 6.59 -2.45 -2.49
N TRP A 37 7.34 -1.96 -1.52
CA TRP A 37 7.61 -0.52 -1.38
C TRP A 37 9.06 -0.21 -1.02
N GLU A 38 9.45 1.03 -1.29
CA GLU A 38 10.76 1.61 -0.99
C GLU A 38 10.62 3.14 -0.83
N HIS A 39 11.47 3.74 0.01
CA HIS A 39 11.65 5.19 0.03
C HIS A 39 12.95 5.59 -0.66
N CYS A 40 12.88 6.58 -1.53
CA CYS A 40 14.06 7.11 -2.20
C CYS A 40 14.16 8.62 -2.04
N ASP A 41 15.41 9.09 -2.01
CA ASP A 41 15.68 10.51 -1.97
C ASP A 41 15.19 11.17 -3.26
N ALA A 42 14.62 12.37 -3.10
CA ALA A 42 13.92 13.10 -4.16
C ALA A 42 14.76 13.40 -5.42
N GLN A 43 16.08 13.17 -5.36
CA GLN A 43 17.02 13.37 -6.46
C GLN A 43 17.13 12.16 -7.38
N GLU A 44 16.62 10.98 -6.99
CA GLU A 44 16.67 9.76 -7.79
C GLU A 44 15.43 9.59 -8.69
N ALA A 45 15.02 10.66 -9.37
CA ALA A 45 13.93 10.59 -10.34
C ALA A 45 14.27 9.58 -11.46
N GLY A 46 13.60 8.42 -11.44
CA GLY A 46 13.90 7.28 -12.32
C GLY A 46 14.39 6.02 -11.60
N ALA A 47 14.59 6.06 -10.28
CA ALA A 47 14.83 4.87 -9.48
C ALA A 47 13.62 3.93 -9.58
N ILE A 48 13.87 2.75 -10.16
CA ILE A 48 12.96 1.62 -10.15
C ILE A 48 12.86 1.15 -8.70
N VAL A 49 11.66 0.78 -8.21
CA VAL A 49 11.53 0.09 -6.91
C VAL A 49 12.52 -1.09 -6.91
N PRO A 50 13.59 -1.04 -6.11
CA PRO A 50 14.68 -2.00 -6.20
C PRO A 50 14.18 -3.40 -5.83
N LEU A 51 14.96 -4.42 -6.19
CA LEU A 51 14.69 -5.80 -5.81
C LEU A 51 14.71 -6.00 -4.28
N THR A 52 15.37 -5.11 -3.55
CA THR A 52 15.44 -5.05 -2.09
C THR A 52 14.26 -4.29 -1.48
N SER A 53 13.06 -4.42 -2.06
CA SER A 53 11.86 -3.75 -1.54
C SER A 53 11.27 -4.47 -0.33
N ASN A 54 10.61 -3.70 0.52
CA ASN A 54 9.81 -4.23 1.63
C ASN A 54 8.46 -4.74 1.12
N ASP A 55 8.13 -5.99 1.42
CA ASP A 55 6.91 -6.67 0.95
C ASP A 55 5.89 -6.80 2.09
N VAL A 56 4.67 -6.31 1.85
CA VAL A 56 3.52 -6.45 2.74
C VAL A 56 2.38 -7.12 1.99
N GLU A 57 1.72 -8.09 2.61
CA GLU A 57 0.73 -8.94 1.97
C GLU A 57 -0.62 -8.90 2.68
N VAL A 58 -1.71 -8.87 1.90
CA VAL A 58 -3.08 -8.94 2.41
C VAL A 58 -3.84 -9.99 1.62
N GLU A 59 -4.45 -10.94 2.33
CA GLU A 59 -5.38 -11.92 1.77
C GLU A 59 -6.81 -11.54 2.15
N THR A 60 -7.74 -11.74 1.22
CA THR A 60 -9.17 -11.50 1.41
C THR A 60 -9.96 -12.67 0.87
N VAL A 61 -11.11 -12.92 1.48
CA VAL A 61 -12.07 -13.95 1.07
C VAL A 61 -13.29 -13.30 0.44
N VAL A 62 -13.82 -13.90 -0.62
CA VAL A 62 -15.10 -13.54 -1.22
C VAL A 62 -16.21 -13.86 -0.21
N GLU A 63 -16.82 -12.82 0.32
CA GLU A 63 -17.84 -12.93 1.36
C GLU A 63 -19.20 -13.31 0.77
N ALA A 64 -20.05 -13.93 1.59
CA ALA A 64 -21.44 -14.17 1.21
C ALA A 64 -22.13 -12.84 0.86
N GLY A 65 -22.80 -12.80 -0.29
CA GLY A 65 -23.45 -11.58 -0.80
C GLY A 65 -22.54 -10.61 -1.57
N LYS A 66 -21.24 -10.94 -1.74
CA LYS A 66 -20.28 -10.18 -2.56
C LYS A 66 -19.66 -11.03 -3.68
N THR A 67 -20.46 -11.97 -4.19
CA THR A 67 -20.07 -12.91 -5.26
C THR A 67 -20.35 -12.38 -6.66
N ALA A 68 -21.01 -11.24 -6.80
CA ALA A 68 -21.38 -10.69 -8.10
C ALA A 68 -20.22 -9.93 -8.77
N GLN A 69 -20.27 -9.83 -10.09
CA GLN A 69 -19.39 -8.94 -10.85
C GLN A 69 -19.43 -7.51 -10.28
N TYR A 70 -18.27 -6.89 -10.21
CA TYR A 70 -18.05 -5.55 -9.65
C TYR A 70 -18.34 -5.40 -8.15
N SER A 71 -18.48 -6.51 -7.40
CA SER A 71 -18.48 -6.45 -5.94
C SER A 71 -17.17 -5.84 -5.45
N LEU A 72 -17.28 -4.81 -4.60
CA LEU A 72 -16.15 -4.01 -4.13
C LEU A 72 -15.54 -4.59 -2.85
N TYR A 73 -14.22 -4.52 -2.77
CA TYR A 73 -13.42 -4.85 -1.61
C TYR A 73 -12.39 -3.76 -1.37
N GLU A 74 -12.09 -3.51 -0.09
CA GLU A 74 -11.05 -2.60 0.33
C GLU A 74 -9.92 -3.41 0.99
N LEU A 75 -8.71 -3.26 0.46
CA LEU A 75 -7.51 -3.88 0.98
C LEU A 75 -6.72 -2.83 1.75
N HIS A 76 -6.39 -3.15 3.00
CA HIS A 76 -5.68 -2.25 3.90
C HIS A 76 -4.30 -2.82 4.23
N PHE A 77 -3.26 -2.12 3.80
CA PHE A 77 -1.86 -2.43 4.10
C PHE A 77 -1.31 -1.42 5.10
N ILE A 78 -0.60 -1.92 6.10
CA ILE A 78 0.15 -1.09 7.05
C ILE A 78 1.63 -1.27 6.71
N LEU A 79 2.29 -0.17 6.37
CA LEU A 79 3.70 -0.15 6.00
C LEU A 79 4.50 0.46 7.15
N ASP A 80 5.34 -0.37 7.75
CA ASP A 80 6.26 0.01 8.82
C ASP A 80 7.26 1.04 8.29
N TYR A 81 7.17 2.27 8.80
CA TYR A 81 7.91 3.41 8.24
C TYR A 81 9.42 3.33 8.49
N ASP A 82 9.88 2.57 9.48
CA ASP A 82 11.29 2.40 9.85
C ASP A 82 11.76 0.94 9.80
N ILE A 83 11.13 0.14 8.92
CA ILE A 83 11.44 -1.28 8.71
C ILE A 83 12.94 -1.55 8.42
N ASP A 84 13.64 -0.61 7.80
CA ASP A 84 15.07 -0.68 7.47
C ASP A 84 15.99 -0.29 8.65
N GLY A 85 15.40 0.08 9.79
CA GLY A 85 16.05 0.35 11.06
C GLY A 85 16.19 1.83 11.41
N ALA A 86 16.70 2.09 12.63
CA ALA A 86 16.78 3.43 13.19
C ALA A 86 17.60 4.39 12.30
N GLY A 87 16.99 5.51 11.91
CA GLY A 87 17.60 6.52 11.05
C GLY A 87 17.54 6.20 9.54
N GLN A 88 16.91 5.10 9.16
CA GLN A 88 16.59 4.73 7.77
C GLN A 88 15.06 4.75 7.55
N GLY A 89 14.36 5.61 8.28
CA GLY A 89 12.91 5.72 8.14
C GLY A 89 12.51 6.54 6.93
N VAL A 90 11.27 6.39 6.50
CA VAL A 90 10.66 7.32 5.55
C VAL A 90 10.56 8.72 6.20
N HIS A 91 10.82 9.76 5.42
CA HIS A 91 10.72 11.17 5.85
C HIS A 91 9.78 12.01 4.98
N GLY A 92 9.26 13.10 5.56
CA GLY A 92 8.44 14.07 4.84
C GLY A 92 9.17 14.66 3.62
N GLY A 93 8.50 14.67 2.48
CA GLY A 93 9.05 15.19 1.22
C GLY A 93 9.80 14.18 0.36
N GLN A 94 10.18 13.01 0.91
CA GLN A 94 10.78 11.94 0.13
C GLN A 94 9.81 11.36 -0.91
N LEU A 95 10.38 10.67 -1.90
CA LEU A 95 9.59 9.95 -2.90
C LEU A 95 9.26 8.57 -2.34
N PHE A 96 7.96 8.28 -2.27
CA PHE A 96 7.44 6.99 -1.91
C PHE A 96 7.11 6.19 -3.17
N ALA A 97 7.81 5.07 -3.37
CA ALA A 97 7.65 4.21 -4.53
C ALA A 97 7.02 2.88 -4.13
N MET A 98 6.01 2.42 -4.87
CA MET A 98 5.33 1.18 -4.58
C MET A 98 4.96 0.42 -5.85
N ARG A 99 4.88 -0.91 -5.72
CA ARG A 99 4.42 -1.85 -6.75
C ARG A 99 3.40 -2.80 -6.15
N LEU A 100 2.20 -2.80 -6.71
CA LEU A 100 1.13 -3.74 -6.37
C LEU A 100 1.20 -4.98 -7.26
N ARG A 101 1.10 -6.17 -6.67
CA ARG A 101 1.02 -7.45 -7.40
C ARG A 101 -0.07 -8.34 -6.79
N ARG A 102 -0.85 -9.00 -7.64
CA ARG A 102 -1.65 -10.15 -7.22
C ARG A 102 -0.72 -11.36 -7.09
N ILE A 103 -0.79 -12.08 -5.98
CA ILE A 103 0.00 -13.28 -5.71
C ILE A 103 -0.92 -14.47 -5.42
N ALA A 104 -0.36 -15.67 -5.27
CA ALA A 104 -1.13 -16.86 -4.93
C ALA A 104 -1.77 -16.70 -3.54
N ALA A 105 -3.08 -16.99 -3.46
CA ALA A 105 -3.82 -17.03 -2.20
C ALA A 105 -3.96 -18.47 -1.69
N ALA A 106 -4.43 -18.65 -0.46
CA ALA A 106 -4.88 -19.97 -0.01
C ALA A 106 -6.03 -20.48 -0.90
N ALA A 107 -6.15 -21.80 -1.06
CA ALA A 107 -7.25 -22.40 -1.82
C ALA A 107 -8.57 -22.40 -1.02
N PRO A 108 -9.75 -22.31 -1.67
CA PRO A 108 -9.94 -22.08 -3.11
C PRO A 108 -9.63 -20.63 -3.51
N GLN A 109 -9.19 -20.42 -4.75
CA GLN A 109 -8.74 -19.10 -5.23
C GLN A 109 -9.71 -18.54 -6.27
N VAL A 110 -9.92 -17.23 -6.22
CA VAL A 110 -10.62 -16.46 -7.27
C VAL A 110 -10.03 -16.81 -8.63
N THR A 111 -10.87 -17.22 -9.57
CA THR A 111 -10.41 -17.70 -10.88
C THR A 111 -10.21 -16.55 -11.87
N TYR A 112 -11.04 -15.52 -11.79
CA TYR A 112 -11.06 -14.41 -12.73
C TYR A 112 -10.12 -13.29 -12.29
N LYS A 113 -10.08 -12.24 -13.12
CA LYS A 113 -9.27 -11.05 -12.85
C LYS A 113 -9.88 -10.25 -11.70
N ILE A 114 -9.03 -9.44 -11.08
CA ILE A 114 -9.45 -8.42 -10.12
C ILE A 114 -9.08 -7.07 -10.71
N ILE A 115 -10.04 -6.14 -10.66
CA ILE A 115 -9.91 -4.79 -11.19
C ILE A 115 -9.45 -3.89 -10.04
N VAL A 116 -8.36 -3.16 -10.24
CA VAL A 116 -7.95 -2.10 -9.31
C VAL A 116 -8.68 -0.82 -9.71
N LEU A 117 -9.40 -0.23 -8.76
CA LEU A 117 -10.19 0.97 -8.98
C LEU A 117 -9.52 2.21 -8.39
N ASP A 118 -8.93 2.08 -7.21
CA ASP A 118 -8.29 3.18 -6.51
C ASP A 118 -7.11 2.71 -5.64
N VAL A 119 -6.13 3.58 -5.45
CA VAL A 119 -4.98 3.40 -4.56
C VAL A 119 -4.74 4.71 -3.84
N THR A 120 -4.90 4.72 -2.53
CA THR A 120 -4.72 5.90 -1.69
C THR A 120 -3.72 5.62 -0.56
N THR A 121 -2.93 6.64 -0.22
CA THR A 121 -1.98 6.59 0.89
C THR A 121 -2.39 7.57 1.98
N HIS A 122 -2.33 7.11 3.21
CA HIS A 122 -2.79 7.82 4.40
C HIS A 122 -1.62 8.03 5.35
N TYR A 123 -1.50 9.26 5.85
CA TYR A 123 -0.41 9.70 6.71
C TYR A 123 -0.98 10.48 7.89
N GLN A 124 -0.54 10.17 9.11
CA GLN A 124 -0.92 10.97 10.28
C GLN A 124 -0.13 12.28 10.31
N ARG A 125 -0.83 13.41 10.17
CA ARG A 125 -0.19 14.73 10.04
C ARG A 125 -0.27 15.50 11.34
N ASN A 126 0.88 15.91 11.89
CA ASN A 126 0.93 16.70 13.12
C ASN A 126 1.98 17.83 13.12
N LYS A 127 2.75 18.05 12.04
CA LYS A 127 3.74 19.14 11.93
C LYS A 127 3.12 20.53 11.65
N LEU A 128 2.00 20.88 12.31
CA LEU A 128 1.35 22.17 12.12
C LEU A 128 2.11 23.28 12.89
N GLY A 129 2.70 24.24 12.18
CA GLY A 129 3.33 25.43 12.78
C GLY A 129 4.84 25.34 13.05
N ARG A 130 5.50 24.23 12.68
CA ARG A 130 6.97 24.16 12.66
C ARG A 130 7.49 24.57 11.29
N SER A 131 8.46 25.47 11.26
CA SER A 131 9.12 25.83 10.00
C SER A 131 10.18 24.78 9.65
N ILE A 132 10.42 24.52 8.36
CA ILE A 132 11.44 23.57 7.89
C ILE A 132 12.84 23.87 8.46
N ALA A 133 13.08 25.12 8.88
CA ALA A 133 14.34 25.56 9.48
C ALA A 133 14.55 25.16 10.96
N GLU A 134 13.55 24.56 11.62
CA GLU A 134 13.62 24.19 13.05
C GLU A 134 13.92 22.70 13.28
N GLU A 135 14.17 21.94 12.21
CA GLU A 135 14.46 20.49 12.26
C GLU A 135 15.92 20.13 11.87
N GLU A 136 16.81 21.13 11.67
CA GLU A 136 18.28 20.96 11.60
C GLU A 136 18.94 21.19 12.98
#